data_AF-A0A6B3NUA3-F1
#
_entry.id   AF-A0A6B3NUA3-F1
#
_cell.length_a   1.000
_cell.length_b   1.000
_cell.length_c   1.000
_cell.angle_alpha   90.00
_cell.angle_beta   90.00
_cell.angle_gamma   90.00
#
_symmetry.space_group_name_H-M   'P 1'
#
loop_
_entity.id
_entity.type
_entity.pdbx_description
1 polymer ?
#
loop_
_entity_poly.entity_id
_entity_poly.type
_entity_poly.pdbx_seq_one_letter_code
_entity_poly.pdbx_strand_id
1 'polypeptide(L)'
;MLLSNHDNDQSTTRTFSLEEKDDNILASLKTHGKAVIHIQESWFEEDFPDEFGRRIQSVKVKFLGLEGSDPIAAELTQISNRYSTKERTLQRVCAYGKIKLLGAETDTATMTPKQKGRLLPFEGSGVESTWLLSIPAAVKAIQEKQITYKHKSTLENIKDIEITIRYTAKY
;
A
#
# COMPACT_ATOMS: atom_id res chain seq x y z
N MET A 1 -33.18 -14.48 4.50
CA MET A 1 -32.38 -15.16 5.55
C MET A 1 -31.07 -15.57 4.89
N LEU A 2 -30.04 -14.71 4.95
CA LEU A 2 -28.74 -15.01 4.36
C LEU A 2 -27.94 -15.81 5.38
N LEU A 3 -27.68 -17.08 5.07
CA LEU A 3 -26.85 -17.96 5.87
C LEU A 3 -25.44 -17.36 5.94
N SER A 4 -25.04 -16.97 7.15
CA SER A 4 -23.70 -16.55 7.50
C SER A 4 -22.77 -17.77 7.46
N ASN A 5 -22.18 -18.03 6.30
CA ASN A 5 -20.96 -18.83 6.24
C ASN A 5 -19.86 -18.00 6.92
N HIS A 6 -19.71 -18.18 8.23
CA HIS A 6 -18.46 -17.88 8.93
C HIS A 6 -17.46 -18.96 8.51
N ASP A 7 -16.95 -18.86 7.29
CA ASP A 7 -15.58 -19.32 7.03
C ASP A 7 -14.72 -18.51 8.02
N ASN A 8 -13.99 -19.21 8.89
CA ASN A 8 -13.02 -18.60 9.80
C ASN A 8 -11.84 -18.06 8.96
N ASP A 9 -12.08 -16.98 8.22
CA ASP A 9 -11.08 -16.23 7.49
C ASP A 9 -10.06 -15.69 8.50
N GLN A 10 -8.92 -16.38 8.64
CA GLN A 10 -7.88 -16.00 9.60
C GLN A 10 -7.18 -14.73 9.10
N SER A 11 -7.05 -13.73 9.98
CA SER A 11 -6.32 -12.50 9.64
C SER A 11 -4.83 -12.66 9.89
N THR A 12 -4.04 -12.42 8.85
CA THR A 12 -2.57 -12.45 8.87
C THR A 12 -2.03 -11.06 8.57
N THR A 13 -0.88 -10.70 9.17
CA THR A 13 -0.20 -9.43 8.93
C THR A 13 1.19 -9.69 8.40
N ARG A 14 1.57 -9.01 7.32
CA ARG A 14 2.92 -9.06 6.74
C ARG A 14 3.44 -7.66 6.50
N THR A 15 4.72 -7.46 6.77
CA THR A 15 5.45 -6.21 6.51
C THR A 15 6.51 -6.47 5.45
N PHE A 16 6.59 -5.58 4.48
CA PHE A 16 7.54 -5.66 3.38
C PHE A 16 8.33 -4.35 3.30
N SER A 17 9.66 -4.46 3.30
CA SER A 17 10.53 -3.39 2.83
C SER A 17 10.35 -3.25 1.33
N LEU A 18 10.02 -2.04 0.86
CA LEU A 18 9.87 -1.81 -0.57
C LEU A 18 11.21 -1.75 -1.28
N GLU A 19 12.27 -1.27 -0.63
CA GLU A 19 13.61 -1.26 -1.20
C GLU A 19 14.15 -2.68 -1.41
N GLU A 20 13.88 -3.61 -0.49
CA GLU A 20 14.27 -5.02 -0.65
C GLU A 20 13.50 -5.72 -1.78
N LYS A 21 12.27 -5.29 -2.06
CA LYS A 21 11.41 -5.91 -3.08
C LYS A 21 11.59 -5.31 -4.47
N ASP A 22 11.91 -4.01 -4.58
CA ASP A 22 12.19 -3.32 -5.84
C ASP A 22 13.04 -2.05 -5.57
N ASP A 23 14.32 -2.13 -5.92
CA ASP A 23 15.33 -1.08 -5.74
C ASP A 23 15.06 0.20 -6.57
N ASN A 24 14.10 0.15 -7.50
CA ASN A 24 13.73 1.32 -8.30
C ASN A 24 12.68 2.19 -7.64
N ILE A 25 12.04 1.75 -6.55
CA ILE A 25 10.96 2.48 -5.90
C ILE A 25 11.48 3.80 -5.31
N LEU A 26 12.54 3.75 -4.48
CA LEU A 26 13.09 4.96 -3.89
C LEU A 26 13.75 5.86 -4.93
N ALA A 27 14.47 5.28 -5.90
CA ALA A 27 15.06 6.04 -7.00
C ALA A 27 13.98 6.81 -7.78
N SER A 28 12.89 6.13 -8.15
CA SER A 28 11.76 6.75 -8.86
C SER A 28 11.10 7.85 -8.02
N LEU A 29 10.88 7.60 -6.73
CA LEU A 29 10.27 8.58 -5.83
C LEU A 29 11.13 9.83 -5.70
N LYS A 30 12.47 9.69 -5.57
CA LYS A 30 13.42 10.82 -5.47
C LYS A 30 13.54 11.59 -6.78
N THR A 31 13.60 10.89 -7.92
CA THR A 31 13.79 11.52 -9.24
C THR A 31 12.51 12.12 -9.82
N HIS A 32 11.34 11.53 -9.56
CA HIS A 32 10.08 11.92 -10.20
C HIS A 32 9.02 12.42 -9.21
N GLY A 33 9.28 12.35 -7.91
CA GLY A 33 8.29 12.61 -6.86
C GLY A 33 7.21 11.54 -6.76
N LYS A 34 7.34 10.42 -7.50
CA LYS A 34 6.36 9.33 -7.54
C LYS A 34 7.01 8.00 -7.91
N ALA A 35 6.42 6.91 -7.44
CA ALA A 35 6.82 5.55 -7.74
C ALA A 35 5.59 4.65 -7.93
N VAL A 36 5.71 3.66 -8.81
CA VAL A 36 4.72 2.59 -8.95
C VAL A 36 5.19 1.41 -8.12
N ILE A 37 4.29 0.82 -7.34
CA ILE A 37 4.57 -0.32 -6.48
C ILE A 37 3.76 -1.51 -6.98
N HIS A 38 4.43 -2.63 -7.21
CA HIS A 38 3.81 -3.88 -7.65
C HIS A 38 3.87 -4.92 -6.52
N ILE A 39 2.76 -5.10 -5.82
CA ILE A 39 2.64 -6.13 -4.79
C ILE A 39 2.26 -7.44 -5.48
N GLN A 40 3.10 -8.44 -5.33
CA GLN A 40 2.94 -9.76 -5.95
C GLN A 40 2.42 -10.78 -4.94
N GLU A 41 1.70 -11.79 -5.42
CA GLU A 41 1.21 -12.87 -4.56
C GLU A 41 2.35 -13.69 -3.95
N SER A 42 3.45 -13.85 -4.68
CA SER A 42 4.67 -14.54 -4.24
C SER A 42 5.25 -13.99 -2.93
N TRP A 43 5.04 -12.71 -2.61
CA TRP A 43 5.52 -12.12 -1.35
C TRP A 43 4.84 -12.74 -0.11
N PHE A 44 3.64 -13.30 -0.28
CA PHE A 44 2.86 -13.93 0.78
C PHE A 44 3.06 -15.46 0.81
N GLU A 45 3.31 -16.07 -0.36
CA GLU A 45 3.49 -17.52 -0.51
C GLU A 45 4.74 -18.06 0.20
N GLU A 46 5.75 -17.21 0.44
CA GLU A 46 6.95 -17.56 1.22
C GLU A 46 6.63 -18.20 2.58
N ASP A 47 5.59 -17.69 3.26
CA ASP A 47 5.18 -18.18 4.58
C ASP A 47 3.97 -19.13 4.51
N PHE A 48 3.09 -18.93 3.52
CA PHE A 48 1.79 -19.59 3.44
C PHE A 48 1.45 -20.04 2.01
N PRO A 49 2.13 -21.05 1.45
CA PRO A 49 1.98 -21.44 0.05
C PRO A 49 0.56 -21.95 -0.30
N ASP A 50 -0.13 -22.56 0.66
CA ASP A 50 -1.45 -23.17 0.45
C ASP A 50 -2.61 -22.18 0.53
N GLU A 51 -2.35 -20.95 0.99
CA GLU A 51 -3.38 -19.92 1.07
C GLU A 51 -3.80 -19.41 -0.31
N PHE A 52 -5.10 -19.13 -0.42
CA PHE A 52 -5.68 -18.43 -1.57
C PHE A 52 -6.73 -17.41 -1.10
N GLY A 53 -7.28 -16.65 -2.04
CA GLY A 53 -8.36 -15.72 -1.76
C GLY A 53 -7.94 -14.52 -0.92
N ARG A 54 -6.65 -14.19 -0.89
CA ARG A 54 -6.08 -13.19 0.02
C ARG A 54 -6.69 -11.80 -0.22
N ARG A 55 -7.39 -11.28 0.80
CA ARG A 55 -8.08 -9.98 0.76
C ARG A 55 -7.59 -9.05 1.84
N ILE A 56 -7.23 -7.83 1.45
CA ILE A 56 -6.76 -6.76 2.34
C ILE A 56 -7.85 -6.41 3.35
N GLN A 57 -7.48 -6.32 4.62
CA GLN A 57 -8.26 -5.71 5.69
C GLN A 57 -7.79 -4.29 5.98
N SER A 58 -6.47 -4.08 6.02
CA SER A 58 -5.87 -2.76 6.20
C SER A 58 -4.46 -2.70 5.62
N VAL A 59 -4.01 -1.47 5.37
CA VAL A 59 -2.66 -1.15 4.90
C VAL A 59 -2.08 -0.09 5.81
N LYS A 60 -0.85 -0.31 6.25
CA LYS A 60 -0.03 0.69 6.94
C LYS A 60 1.20 0.97 6.09
N VAL A 61 1.50 2.26 5.91
CA VAL A 61 2.73 2.70 5.23
C VAL A 61 3.56 3.47 6.24
N LYS A 62 4.85 3.15 6.30
CA LYS A 62 5.82 3.81 7.16
C LYS A 62 7.06 4.22 6.36
N PHE A 63 7.45 5.48 6.47
CA PHE A 63 8.65 6.03 5.86
C PHE A 63 9.80 5.97 6.88
N LEU A 64 10.89 5.29 6.52
CA LEU A 64 12.08 5.16 7.36
C LEU A 64 13.12 6.23 7.02
N GLY A 65 13.88 6.68 8.02
CA GLY A 65 14.92 7.70 7.85
C GLY A 65 14.43 9.15 7.97
N LEU A 66 13.21 9.36 8.50
CA LEU A 66 12.63 10.70 8.66
C LEU A 66 12.99 11.39 9.99
N GLU A 67 13.93 10.83 10.77
CA GLU A 67 14.33 11.43 12.05
C GLU A 67 14.86 12.86 11.84
N GLY A 68 14.24 13.83 12.52
CA GLY A 68 14.60 15.25 12.40
C GLY A 68 14.20 15.92 11.09
N SER A 69 13.44 15.25 10.22
CA SER A 69 12.93 15.83 8.97
C SER A 69 11.49 16.36 9.12
N ASP A 70 11.09 17.27 8.24
CA ASP A 70 9.70 17.73 8.18
C ASP A 70 8.75 16.56 7.86
N PRO A 71 7.52 16.54 8.41
CA PRO A 71 6.52 15.54 8.06
C PRO A 71 6.29 15.50 6.54
N ILE A 72 6.26 14.30 5.95
CA ILE A 72 5.93 14.11 4.54
C ILE A 72 4.41 14.19 4.31
N ALA A 73 4.01 14.75 3.16
CA ALA A 73 2.64 14.68 2.68
C ALA A 73 2.63 13.98 1.31
N ALA A 74 2.15 12.74 1.30
CA ALA A 74 2.10 11.89 0.11
C ALA A 74 0.66 11.38 -0.14
N GLU A 75 0.46 10.77 -1.30
CA GLU A 75 -0.76 10.07 -1.70
C GLU A 75 -0.43 8.64 -2.09
N LEU A 76 -1.23 7.69 -1.60
CA LEU A 76 -1.20 6.30 -2.03
C LEU A 76 -2.50 5.96 -2.75
N THR A 77 -2.41 5.51 -3.99
CA THR A 77 -3.55 5.16 -4.84
C THR A 77 -3.44 3.72 -5.30
N GLN A 78 -4.47 2.90 -5.07
CA GLN A 78 -4.53 1.56 -5.65
C GLN A 78 -5.07 1.66 -7.08
N ILE A 79 -4.22 1.33 -8.06
CA ILE A 79 -4.52 1.41 -9.50
C ILE A 79 -5.23 0.16 -9.98
N SER A 80 -4.89 -1.01 -9.43
CA SER A 80 -5.55 -2.28 -9.73
C SER A 80 -5.30 -3.29 -8.63
N ASN A 81 -6.19 -4.25 -8.47
CA ASN A 81 -5.97 -5.37 -7.55
C ASN A 81 -6.71 -6.63 -8.02
N ARG A 82 -6.21 -7.77 -7.58
CA ARG A 82 -6.73 -9.11 -7.84
C ARG A 82 -6.32 -10.07 -6.72
N TYR A 83 -6.99 -11.21 -6.64
CA TYR A 83 -6.63 -12.31 -5.75
C TYR A 83 -6.75 -13.63 -6.51
N SER A 84 -5.94 -14.62 -6.13
CA SER A 84 -6.05 -15.98 -6.67
C SER A 84 -7.18 -16.76 -6.00
N THR A 85 -7.95 -17.53 -6.77
CA THR A 85 -8.87 -18.55 -6.23
C THR A 85 -8.14 -19.84 -5.88
N LYS A 86 -8.86 -20.83 -5.35
CA LYS A 86 -8.32 -22.16 -5.05
C LYS A 86 -7.74 -22.84 -6.30
N GLU A 87 -8.37 -22.63 -7.45
CA GLU A 87 -7.95 -23.13 -8.77
C GLU A 87 -6.83 -22.29 -9.40
N ARG A 88 -6.19 -21.40 -8.62
CA ARG A 88 -5.14 -20.49 -9.08
C ARG A 88 -5.56 -19.58 -10.25
N THR A 89 -6.86 -19.27 -10.31
CA THR A 89 -7.41 -18.32 -11.27
C THR A 89 -7.44 -16.93 -10.65
N LEU A 90 -6.97 -15.92 -11.39
CA LEU A 90 -6.95 -14.55 -10.92
C LEU A 90 -8.33 -13.88 -11.05
N GLN A 91 -8.83 -13.34 -9.94
CA GLN A 91 -10.09 -12.62 -9.88
C GLN A 91 -9.83 -11.14 -9.61
N ARG A 92 -10.25 -10.27 -10.53
CA ARG A 92 -10.12 -8.82 -10.40
C ARG A 92 -11.19 -8.27 -9.47
N VAL A 93 -10.83 -7.39 -8.56
CA VAL A 93 -11.79 -6.63 -7.76
C VAL A 93 -11.79 -5.18 -8.21
N CYS A 94 -12.98 -4.65 -8.52
CA CYS A 94 -13.16 -3.25 -8.88
C CYS A 94 -13.31 -2.39 -7.61
N ALA A 95 -12.23 -2.28 -6.84
CA ALA A 95 -12.13 -1.34 -5.74
C ALA A 95 -10.88 -0.49 -5.95
N TYR A 96 -11.08 0.80 -6.23
CA TYR A 96 -9.99 1.77 -6.35
C TYR A 96 -10.06 2.70 -5.14
N GLY A 97 -8.99 2.71 -4.34
CA GLY A 97 -8.86 3.59 -3.19
C GLY A 97 -7.76 4.63 -3.41
N LYS A 98 -7.89 5.77 -2.75
CA LYS A 98 -6.82 6.75 -2.58
C LYS A 98 -6.84 7.24 -1.14
N ILE A 99 -5.68 7.29 -0.51
CA ILE A 99 -5.48 7.91 0.81
C ILE A 99 -4.36 8.94 0.76
N LYS A 100 -4.39 9.87 1.71
CA LYS A 100 -3.25 10.73 2.02
C LYS A 100 -2.40 10.05 3.09
N LEU A 101 -1.10 10.09 2.92
CA LEU A 101 -0.11 9.67 3.91
C LEU A 101 0.47 10.95 4.54
N LEU A 102 0.42 11.05 5.86
CA LEU A 102 0.83 12.25 6.59
C LEU A 102 1.81 11.87 7.69
N GLY A 103 3.00 12.47 7.66
CA GLY A 103 4.07 12.17 8.61
C GLY A 103 4.76 10.83 8.33
N ALA A 104 5.43 10.28 9.34
CA ALA A 104 6.25 9.10 9.18
C ALA A 104 5.45 7.80 9.01
N GLU A 105 4.21 7.73 9.49
CA GLU A 105 3.38 6.53 9.41
C GLU A 105 1.92 6.91 9.14
N THR A 106 1.21 6.09 8.37
CA THR A 106 -0.24 6.17 8.21
C THR A 106 -0.82 4.77 8.13
N ASP A 107 -1.85 4.49 8.93
CA ASP A 107 -2.50 3.18 9.05
C ASP A 107 -4.00 3.27 8.76
N THR A 108 -4.47 2.58 7.72
CA THR A 108 -5.89 2.59 7.38
C THR A 108 -6.78 1.93 8.42
N ALA A 109 -6.23 1.07 9.29
CA ALA A 109 -6.99 0.44 10.39
C ALA A 109 -7.46 1.46 11.45
N THR A 110 -6.79 2.61 11.55
CA THR A 110 -7.13 3.68 12.51
C THR A 110 -8.07 4.74 11.92
N MET A 111 -8.38 4.63 10.63
CA MET A 111 -9.27 5.56 9.94
C MET A 111 -10.74 5.25 10.24
N THR A 112 -11.60 6.24 10.07
CA THR A 112 -13.05 6.05 10.14
C THR A 112 -13.64 5.93 8.73
N PRO A 113 -14.58 4.99 8.49
CA PRO A 113 -15.30 4.93 7.24
C PRO A 113 -16.05 6.24 6.97
N LYS A 114 -16.05 6.70 5.71
CA LYS A 114 -16.74 7.94 5.32
C LYS A 114 -18.25 7.91 5.59
N GLN A 115 -18.85 6.72 5.62
CA GLN A 115 -20.27 6.48 5.88
C GLN A 115 -20.44 5.15 6.62
N LYS A 116 -21.50 5.04 7.43
CA LYS A 116 -21.85 3.79 8.12
C LYS A 116 -22.09 2.67 7.10
N GLY A 117 -21.46 1.52 7.29
CA GLY A 117 -21.57 0.37 6.38
C GLY A 117 -20.69 0.45 5.12
N ARG A 118 -19.76 1.41 5.04
CA ARG A 118 -18.69 1.40 4.04
C ARG A 118 -17.44 0.74 4.59
N LEU A 119 -16.70 0.11 3.68
CA LEU A 119 -15.38 -0.43 3.95
C LEU A 119 -14.38 0.70 4.19
N LEU A 120 -13.33 0.41 4.95
CA LEU A 120 -12.14 1.24 5.06
C LEU A 120 -11.42 1.31 3.70
N PRO A 121 -10.54 2.31 3.49
CA PRO A 121 -9.72 2.33 2.29
C PRO A 121 -8.99 1.00 2.08
N PHE A 122 -9.15 0.44 0.89
CA PHE A 122 -8.54 -0.81 0.39
C PHE A 122 -9.08 -2.10 0.99
N GLU A 123 -9.90 -2.05 2.04
CA GLU A 123 -10.52 -3.24 2.62
C GLU A 123 -11.35 -4.00 1.56
N GLY A 124 -11.20 -5.33 1.55
CA GLY A 124 -11.82 -6.25 0.60
C GLY A 124 -11.09 -6.40 -0.74
N SER A 125 -10.10 -5.57 -1.03
CA SER A 125 -9.27 -5.64 -2.25
C SER A 125 -8.36 -6.86 -2.23
N GLY A 126 -7.99 -7.40 -3.38
CA GLY A 126 -6.99 -8.46 -3.45
C GLY A 126 -5.59 -7.95 -3.12
N VAL A 127 -4.74 -8.82 -2.53
CA VAL A 127 -3.37 -8.44 -2.15
C VAL A 127 -2.45 -8.23 -3.36
N GLU A 128 -2.64 -9.01 -4.42
CA GLU A 128 -1.89 -8.82 -5.65
C GLU A 128 -2.38 -7.55 -6.35
N SER A 129 -1.55 -6.52 -6.38
CA SER A 129 -2.05 -5.17 -6.63
C SER A 129 -0.96 -4.22 -7.15
N THR A 130 -1.41 -3.15 -7.80
CA THR A 130 -0.54 -2.08 -8.31
C THR A 130 -0.95 -0.77 -7.69
N TRP A 131 0.03 -0.01 -7.21
CA TRP A 131 -0.19 1.23 -6.48
C TRP A 131 0.66 2.35 -7.05
N LEU A 132 0.15 3.57 -6.96
CA LEU A 132 0.91 4.79 -7.18
C LEU A 132 1.15 5.46 -5.83
N LEU A 133 2.41 5.56 -5.44
CA LEU A 133 2.87 6.45 -4.38
C LEU A 133 3.33 7.75 -5.02
N SER A 134 2.84 8.88 -4.53
CA SER A 134 3.27 10.20 -5.02
C SER A 134 3.40 11.21 -3.90
N ILE A 135 4.34 12.13 -4.05
CA ILE A 135 4.50 13.33 -3.22
C ILE A 135 4.14 14.50 -4.12
N PRO A 136 2.88 15.00 -4.09
CA PRO A 136 2.39 15.96 -5.09
C PRO A 136 3.25 17.22 -5.21
N ALA A 137 3.78 17.71 -4.08
CA ALA A 137 4.69 18.85 -4.06
C ALA A 137 6.00 18.58 -4.82
N ALA A 138 6.59 17.39 -4.66
CA ALA A 138 7.79 16.98 -5.37
C ALA A 138 7.52 16.77 -6.86
N VAL A 139 6.41 16.10 -7.21
CA VAL A 139 6.01 15.91 -8.63
C VAL A 139 5.93 17.25 -9.34
N LYS A 140 5.22 18.23 -8.76
CA LYS A 140 5.08 19.57 -9.33
C LYS A 140 6.44 20.26 -9.46
N ALA A 141 7.23 20.27 -8.38
CA ALA A 141 8.52 20.94 -8.35
C ALA A 141 9.50 20.38 -9.38
N ILE A 142 9.57 19.04 -9.52
CA ILE A 142 10.44 18.36 -10.48
C ILE A 142 10.01 18.68 -11.92
N GLN A 143 8.71 18.64 -12.21
CA GLN A 143 8.18 19.01 -13.53
C GLN A 143 8.52 20.46 -13.90
N GLU A 144 8.44 21.36 -12.92
CA GLU A 144 8.76 22.78 -13.08
C GLU A 144 10.27 23.10 -12.93
N LYS A 145 11.11 22.07 -12.76
CA LYS A 145 12.57 22.19 -12.56
C LYS A 145 12.97 23.11 -11.39
N GLN A 146 12.17 23.11 -10.32
CA GLN A 146 12.46 23.86 -9.10
C GLN A 146 13.60 23.22 -8.33
N ILE A 147 14.56 24.04 -7.87
CA ILE A 147 15.70 23.58 -7.07
C ILE A 147 15.28 23.31 -5.62
N THR A 148 14.36 24.10 -5.06
CA THR A 148 13.89 24.01 -3.68
C THR A 148 12.39 23.89 -3.65
N TYR A 149 11.87 22.96 -2.86
CA TYR A 149 10.43 22.73 -2.70
C TYR A 149 10.14 22.04 -1.37
N LYS A 150 8.86 22.07 -0.97
CA LYS A 150 8.40 21.44 0.27
C LYS A 150 8.69 19.94 0.26
N HIS A 151 9.22 19.41 1.37
CA HIS A 151 9.62 18.01 1.54
C HIS A 151 10.86 17.56 0.75
N LYS A 152 11.64 18.46 0.15
CA LYS A 152 12.88 18.07 -0.56
C LYS A 152 13.87 17.32 0.33
N SER A 153 14.23 17.90 1.48
CA SER A 153 15.13 17.26 2.45
C SER A 153 14.54 15.96 3.00
N THR A 154 13.25 15.96 3.34
CA THR A 154 12.53 14.75 3.76
C THR A 154 12.64 13.65 2.71
N LEU A 155 12.41 13.95 1.44
CA LEU A 155 12.48 13.00 0.33
C LEU A 155 13.91 12.47 0.12
N GLU A 156 14.92 13.32 0.24
CA GLU A 156 16.33 12.91 0.16
C GLU A 156 16.70 11.94 1.29
N ASN A 157 16.16 12.17 2.50
CA ASN A 157 16.43 11.39 3.71
C ASN A 157 15.68 10.06 3.81
N ILE A 158 14.64 9.82 3.00
CA ILE A 158 13.96 8.51 3.00
C ILE A 158 14.99 7.42 2.67
N LYS A 159 15.11 6.46 3.59
CA LYS A 159 15.99 5.30 3.49
C LYS A 159 15.27 4.06 3.00
N ASP A 160 14.00 3.94 3.36
CA ASP A 160 13.12 2.85 2.95
C ASP A 160 11.66 3.24 3.20
N ILE A 161 10.75 2.48 2.61
CA ILE A 161 9.32 2.55 2.84
C ILE A 161 8.86 1.14 3.18
N GLU A 162 8.32 0.97 4.37
CA GLU A 162 7.69 -0.28 4.76
C GLU A 162 6.19 -0.21 4.42
N ILE A 163 5.69 -1.25 3.76
CA ILE A 163 4.25 -1.49 3.61
C ILE A 163 3.86 -2.70 4.43
N THR A 164 2.94 -2.50 5.38
CA THR A 164 2.35 -3.56 6.18
C THR A 164 0.93 -3.82 5.71
N ILE A 165 0.64 -5.05 5.33
CA ILE A 165 -0.66 -5.50 4.85
C ILE A 165 -1.22 -6.49 5.87
N ARG A 166 -2.38 -6.14 6.43
CA ARG A 166 -3.24 -7.09 7.11
C ARG A 166 -4.25 -7.63 6.12
N TYR A 167 -4.41 -8.95 6.03
CA TYR A 167 -5.30 -9.60 5.08
C TYR A 167 -6.00 -10.82 5.69
N THR A 168 -7.10 -11.25 5.09
CA THR A 168 -7.69 -12.57 5.32
C THR A 168 -7.33 -13.51 4.18
N ALA A 169 -7.26 -14.81 4.46
CA ALA A 169 -7.03 -15.86 3.49
C ALA A 169 -7.90 -17.09 3.75
N LYS A 170 -7.97 -17.96 2.74
CA LYS A 170 -8.66 -19.27 2.79
C LYS A 170 -7.67 -20.41 2.55
N TYR A 171 -8.06 -21.62 2.97
CA TYR A 171 -7.33 -22.89 2.85
C TYR A 171 -8.20 -23.95 2.11
#